data_AF-A0A378VCH5-F1
#
_entry.id   AF-A0A378VCH5-F1
#
_cell.length_a   1.000
_cell.length_b   1.000
_cell.length_c   1.000
_cell.angle_alpha   90.00
_cell.angle_beta   90.00
_cell.angle_gamma   90.00
#
_symmetry.space_group_name_H-M   'P 1'
#
loop_
_entity.id
_entity.type
_entity.pdbx_description
1 polymer ?
#
loop_
_entity_poly.entity_id
_entity_poly.type
_entity_poly.pdbx_seq_one_letter_code
_entity_poly.pdbx_strand_id
1 'polypeptide(L)'
;MNADLEAQDRDFFDILYQQWSKTTWANCSYWMPFEDEDFTFGIKAVVQETDSEIVIARGLTEPDADFICGLHGALPDLTRRLHDATDEAVRKDEANDDAQVLLADALRDNMKLTEMLDRAGTRLQELGETL
;
A
#
# COMPACT_ATOMS: atom_id res chain seq x y z
N MET A 1 12.80 -7.76 -9.14
CA MET A 1 12.11 -9.02 -8.76
C MET A 1 10.89 -8.76 -7.85
N ASN A 2 10.47 -7.50 -7.63
CA ASN A 2 9.35 -7.12 -6.74
C ASN A 2 8.05 -6.74 -7.46
N ALA A 3 8.12 -6.18 -8.68
CA ALA A 3 6.95 -5.70 -9.44
C ALA A 3 5.83 -6.74 -9.66
N ASP A 4 6.17 -8.02 -9.73
CA ASP A 4 5.20 -9.10 -9.93
C ASP A 4 4.41 -9.39 -8.64
N LEU A 5 5.05 -9.31 -7.47
CA LEU A 5 4.39 -9.49 -6.17
C LEU A 5 3.46 -8.31 -5.86
N GLU A 6 3.90 -7.08 -6.14
CA GLU A 6 3.12 -5.87 -5.90
C GLU A 6 1.87 -5.79 -6.79
N ALA A 7 1.99 -6.22 -8.05
CA ALA A 7 0.85 -6.36 -8.95
C ALA A 7 -0.13 -7.44 -8.47
N GLN A 8 0.38 -8.58 -7.99
CA GLN A 8 -0.45 -9.64 -7.41
C GLN A 8 -1.21 -9.19 -6.16
N ASP A 9 -0.56 -8.42 -5.29
CA ASP A 9 -1.18 -7.86 -4.09
C ASP A 9 -2.31 -6.88 -4.46
N ARG A 10 -2.09 -6.00 -5.44
CA ARG A 10 -3.12 -5.07 -5.90
C ARG A 10 -4.32 -5.81 -6.49
N ASP A 11 -4.08 -6.77 -7.37
CA ASP A 11 -5.13 -7.58 -7.98
C ASP A 11 -5.92 -8.37 -6.92
N PHE A 12 -5.24 -8.89 -5.89
CA PHE A 12 -5.90 -9.57 -4.77
C PHE A 12 -6.84 -8.63 -4.01
N PHE A 13 -6.40 -7.43 -3.64
CA PHE A 13 -7.24 -6.47 -2.90
C PHE A 13 -8.39 -5.93 -3.74
N ASP A 14 -8.20 -5.75 -5.05
CA ASP A 14 -9.26 -5.39 -5.99
C ASP A 14 -10.34 -6.47 -6.09
N ILE A 15 -9.93 -7.74 -6.21
CA ILE A 15 -10.87 -8.87 -6.23
C ILE A 15 -11.63 -8.93 -4.90
N LEU A 16 -10.94 -8.80 -3.77
CA LEU A 16 -11.56 -8.82 -2.46
C LEU A 16 -12.59 -7.69 -2.31
N TYR A 17 -12.23 -6.46 -2.67
CA TYR A 17 -13.12 -5.30 -2.64
C TYR A 17 -14.34 -5.52 -3.54
N GLN A 18 -14.13 -6.03 -4.75
CA GLN A 18 -15.22 -6.29 -5.70
C GLN A 18 -16.19 -7.36 -5.18
N GLN A 19 -15.68 -8.46 -4.63
CA GLN A 19 -16.51 -9.52 -4.07
C GLN A 19 -17.31 -9.02 -2.87
N TRP A 20 -16.63 -8.35 -1.93
CA TRP A 20 -17.29 -7.74 -0.78
C TRP A 20 -18.38 -6.76 -1.20
N SER A 21 -18.08 -5.80 -2.09
CA SER A 21 -19.03 -4.77 -2.52
C SER A 21 -20.30 -5.33 -3.15
N LYS A 22 -20.16 -6.38 -3.99
CA LYS A 22 -21.29 -7.03 -4.66
C LYS A 22 -22.11 -7.92 -3.73
N THR A 23 -21.47 -8.63 -2.80
CA THR A 23 -22.14 -9.64 -1.96
C THR A 23 -22.77 -9.05 -0.71
N THR A 24 -22.33 -7.86 -0.28
CA THR A 24 -22.82 -7.18 0.92
C THR A 24 -23.70 -5.97 0.62
N TRP A 25 -23.96 -5.70 -0.67
CA TRP A 25 -24.66 -4.51 -1.16
C TRP A 25 -24.00 -3.18 -0.76
N ALA A 26 -22.71 -3.19 -0.42
CA ALA A 26 -21.99 -1.97 0.00
C ALA A 26 -21.89 -0.91 -1.11
N ASN A 27 -22.15 -1.29 -2.37
CA ASN A 27 -22.22 -0.35 -3.48
C ASN A 27 -23.49 0.52 -3.48
N CYS A 28 -24.57 0.10 -2.82
CA CYS A 28 -25.86 0.79 -2.83
C CYS A 28 -26.55 0.89 -1.46
N SER A 29 -25.91 0.36 -0.41
CA SER A 29 -26.43 0.34 0.95
C SER A 29 -25.33 0.57 1.97
N TYR A 30 -25.73 0.93 3.18
CA TYR A 30 -24.85 0.93 4.35
C TYR A 30 -25.44 0.04 5.44
N TRP A 31 -24.58 -0.54 6.26
CA TRP A 31 -25.01 -1.40 7.37
C TRP A 31 -25.14 -0.58 8.65
N MET A 32 -26.21 -0.84 9.40
CA MET A 32 -26.44 -0.24 10.70
C MET A 32 -26.92 -1.28 11.71
N PRO A 33 -26.52 -1.14 12.99
CA PRO A 33 -27.04 -1.97 14.07
C PRO A 33 -28.50 -1.60 14.35
N PHE A 34 -29.28 -2.56 14.84
CA PHE A 34 -30.62 -2.33 15.38
C PHE A 34 -30.87 -3.23 16.60
N GLU A 35 -31.73 -2.76 17.51
CA GLU A 35 -32.19 -3.53 18.66
C GLU A 35 -33.40 -4.41 18.25
N ASP A 36 -33.35 -5.68 18.61
CA ASP A 36 -34.39 -6.68 18.34
C ASP A 36 -35.30 -6.89 19.57
N GLU A 37 -36.44 -7.57 19.39
CA GLU A 37 -37.49 -7.72 20.42
C GLU A 37 -37.01 -8.43 21.71
N ASP A 38 -35.90 -9.17 21.64
CA ASP A 38 -35.33 -9.96 22.74
C ASP A 38 -34.15 -9.26 23.49
N PHE A 39 -34.01 -7.94 23.40
CA PHE A 39 -32.82 -7.19 23.87
C PHE A 39 -31.51 -7.70 23.25
N THR A 40 -31.61 -8.32 22.08
CA THR A 40 -30.47 -8.72 21.26
C THR A 40 -30.26 -7.70 20.16
N PHE A 41 -29.09 -7.71 19.54
CA PHE A 41 -28.77 -6.79 18.46
C PHE A 41 -28.74 -7.54 17.13
N GLY A 42 -29.04 -6.80 16.07
CA GLY A 42 -28.96 -7.28 14.70
C GLY A 42 -28.30 -6.24 13.80
N ILE A 43 -28.08 -6.63 12.55
CA ILE A 43 -27.55 -5.76 11.51
C ILE A 43 -28.56 -5.71 10.37
N LYS A 44 -28.85 -4.49 9.91
CA LYS A 44 -29.65 -4.27 8.71
C LYS A 44 -28.86 -3.43 7.70
N ALA A 45 -29.05 -3.74 6.42
CA ALA A 45 -28.59 -2.91 5.32
C ALA A 45 -29.73 -1.95 4.92
N VAL A 46 -29.40 -0.67 4.83
CA VAL A 46 -30.33 0.37 4.37
C VAL A 46 -29.92 0.80 2.96
N VAL A 47 -30.79 0.54 1.99
CA VAL A 47 -30.56 0.89 0.58
C VAL A 47 -30.77 2.39 0.39
N GLN A 48 -29.74 3.08 -0.10
CA GLN A 48 -29.71 4.55 -0.13
C GLN A 48 -30.76 5.17 -1.05
N GLU A 49 -31.11 4.49 -2.15
CA GLU A 49 -32.05 5.03 -3.15
C GLU A 49 -33.53 4.89 -2.76
N THR A 50 -33.87 3.79 -2.08
CA THR A 50 -35.26 3.38 -1.81
C THR A 50 -35.63 3.46 -0.34
N ASP A 51 -34.67 3.70 0.55
CA ASP A 51 -34.81 3.63 2.01
C ASP A 51 -35.35 2.26 2.50
N SER A 52 -35.16 1.22 1.68
CA SER A 52 -35.59 -0.13 2.02
C SER A 52 -34.57 -0.81 2.92
N GLU A 53 -35.06 -1.49 3.96
CA GLU A 53 -34.25 -2.17 4.95
C GLU A 53 -34.21 -3.69 4.69
N ILE A 54 -33.01 -4.27 4.74
CA ILE A 54 -32.78 -5.72 4.60
C ILE A 54 -32.07 -6.21 5.85
N VAL A 55 -32.65 -7.18 6.56
CA VAL A 55 -32.01 -7.79 7.72
C VAL A 55 -30.88 -8.71 7.26
N ILE A 56 -29.67 -8.45 7.73
CA ILE A 56 -28.45 -9.21 7.41
C ILE A 56 -28.16 -10.28 8.46
N ALA A 57 -28.27 -9.91 9.74
CA ALA A 57 -28.00 -10.80 10.87
C ALA A 57 -28.85 -10.41 12.09
N ARG A 58 -29.06 -11.39 12.99
CA ARG A 58 -29.76 -11.25 14.27
C ARG A 58 -29.04 -12.08 15.35
N GLY A 59 -29.37 -11.84 16.61
CA GLY A 59 -28.84 -12.60 17.74
C GLY A 59 -27.38 -12.25 18.09
N LEU A 60 -26.95 -11.03 17.76
CA LEU A 60 -25.63 -10.49 18.11
C LEU A 60 -25.69 -9.78 19.45
N THR A 61 -24.52 -9.58 20.05
CA THR A 61 -24.34 -8.59 21.12
C THR A 61 -24.18 -7.19 20.50
N GLU A 62 -24.47 -6.13 21.26
CA GLU A 62 -24.27 -4.74 20.82
C GLU A 62 -22.82 -4.50 20.33
N PRO A 63 -21.76 -4.90 21.06
CA PRO A 63 -20.39 -4.68 20.60
C PRO A 63 -20.05 -5.41 19.29
N ASP A 64 -20.61 -6.62 19.09
CA ASP A 64 -20.38 -7.37 17.85
C ASP A 64 -21.08 -6.68 16.66
N ALA A 65 -22.33 -6.24 16.85
CA ALA A 65 -23.09 -5.55 15.81
C ALA A 65 -22.39 -4.23 15.40
N ASP A 66 -21.93 -3.45 16.38
CA ASP A 66 -21.19 -2.21 16.16
C ASP A 66 -19.85 -2.47 15.44
N PHE A 67 -19.09 -3.47 15.89
CA PHE A 67 -17.81 -3.82 15.27
C PHE A 67 -17.99 -4.23 13.81
N ILE A 68 -18.96 -5.09 13.51
CA ILE A 68 -19.21 -5.56 12.14
C ILE A 68 -19.66 -4.41 11.23
N CYS A 69 -20.58 -3.56 11.70
CA CYS A 69 -21.02 -2.39 10.94
C CYS A 69 -19.87 -1.40 10.70
N GLY A 70 -19.06 -1.14 11.73
CA GLY A 70 -17.87 -0.30 11.63
C GLY A 70 -16.85 -0.85 10.64
N LEU A 71 -16.58 -2.16 10.69
CA LEU A 71 -15.67 -2.82 9.76
C LEU A 71 -16.19 -2.75 8.32
N HIS A 72 -17.49 -3.01 8.12
CA HIS A 72 -18.13 -2.89 6.81
C HIS A 72 -17.94 -1.48 6.23
N GLY A 73 -18.19 -0.43 7.02
CA GLY A 73 -18.00 0.95 6.57
C GLY A 73 -16.53 1.34 6.32
N ALA A 74 -15.58 0.73 7.03
CA ALA A 74 -14.16 1.06 6.94
C ALA A 74 -13.42 0.34 5.79
N LEU A 75 -13.97 -0.74 5.25
CA LEU A 75 -13.33 -1.56 4.21
C LEU A 75 -12.90 -0.77 2.96
N PRO A 76 -13.71 0.14 2.38
CA PRO A 76 -13.29 0.94 1.23
C PRO A 76 -12.04 1.78 1.50
N ASP A 77 -12.00 2.42 2.67
CA ASP A 77 -10.87 3.25 3.08
C ASP A 77 -9.63 2.42 3.38
N LEU A 78 -9.81 1.21 3.93
CA LEU A 78 -8.73 0.25 4.13
C LEU A 78 -8.10 -0.18 2.80
N THR A 79 -8.92 -0.56 1.82
CA THR A 79 -8.45 -0.92 0.46
C THR A 79 -7.69 0.23 -0.18
N ARG A 80 -8.21 1.46 -0.11
CA ARG A 80 -7.52 2.64 -0.65
C ARG A 80 -6.15 2.86 0.01
N ARG A 81 -6.08 2.80 1.34
CA ARG A 81 -4.82 2.97 2.07
C ARG A 81 -3.79 1.89 1.75
N LEU A 82 -4.24 0.66 1.47
CA LEU A 82 -3.37 -0.43 1.04
C LEU A 82 -2.77 -0.16 -0.34
N HIS A 83 -3.58 0.29 -1.31
CA HIS A 83 -3.07 0.69 -2.62
C HIS A 83 -2.06 1.84 -2.52
N ASP A 84 -2.39 2.89 -1.75
CA ASP A 84 -1.48 4.03 -1.53
C ASP A 84 -0.13 3.56 -0.93
N ALA A 85 -0.17 2.60 0.01
CA ALA A 85 1.03 2.07 0.64
C ALA A 85 1.87 1.22 -0.32
N THR A 86 1.24 0.39 -1.16
CA THR A 86 1.93 -0.41 -2.18
C THR A 86 2.58 0.49 -3.23
N ASP A 87 1.85 1.48 -3.75
CA ASP A 87 2.39 2.43 -4.74
C ASP A 87 3.56 3.25 -4.19
N GLU A 88 3.49 3.64 -2.91
CA GLU A 88 4.59 4.35 -2.24
C GLU A 88 5.82 3.44 -2.03
N ALA A 89 5.61 2.16 -1.74
CA ALA A 89 6.70 1.20 -1.62
C ALA A 89 7.44 1.02 -2.94
N VAL A 90 6.71 0.83 -4.04
CA VAL A 90 7.26 0.74 -5.41
C VAL A 90 8.09 1.97 -5.74
N ARG A 91 7.53 3.17 -5.51
CA ARG A 91 8.22 4.43 -5.80
C ARG A 91 9.52 4.59 -5.00
N LYS A 92 9.53 4.14 -3.74
CA LYS A 92 10.74 4.18 -2.91
C LYS A 92 11.80 3.20 -3.40
N ASP A 93 11.40 2.03 -3.87
CA ASP A 93 12.31 1.04 -4.45
C ASP A 93 12.97 1.59 -5.72
N GLU A 94 12.16 2.13 -6.65
CA GLU A 94 12.66 2.78 -7.88
C GLU A 94 13.62 3.94 -7.59
N ALA A 95 13.26 4.83 -6.65
CA ALA A 95 14.13 5.95 -6.28
C ALA A 95 15.45 5.50 -5.63
N ASN A 96 15.42 4.39 -4.90
CA ASN A 96 16.61 3.80 -4.30
C ASN A 96 17.52 3.15 -5.37
N ASP A 97 16.93 2.44 -6.34
CA ASP A 97 17.66 1.87 -7.47
C ASP A 97 18.38 2.97 -8.28
N ASP A 98 17.68 4.07 -8.59
CA ASP A 98 18.27 5.23 -9.27
C ASP A 98 19.43 5.84 -8.46
N ALA A 99 19.23 6.01 -7.14
CA ALA A 99 20.27 6.53 -6.26
C ALA A 99 21.49 5.61 -6.21
N GLN A 100 21.29 4.29 -6.23
CA GLN A 100 22.37 3.30 -6.26
C GLN A 100 23.16 3.34 -7.57
N VAL A 101 22.48 3.52 -8.72
CA VAL A 101 23.13 3.69 -10.02
C VAL A 101 24.03 4.93 -10.01
N LEU A 102 23.50 6.07 -9.56
CA LEU A 102 24.26 7.32 -9.47
C LEU A 102 25.45 7.20 -8.52
N LEU A 103 25.27 6.54 -7.39
CA LEU A 103 26.36 6.29 -6.43
C LEU A 103 27.46 5.41 -7.05
N ALA A 104 27.09 4.35 -7.77
CA ALA A 104 28.04 3.46 -8.43
C ALA A 104 28.87 4.19 -9.48
N ASP A 105 28.25 5.07 -10.28
CA ASP A 105 28.96 5.88 -11.27
C ASP A 105 29.88 6.90 -10.61
N ALA A 106 29.43 7.59 -9.56
CA ALA A 106 30.26 8.53 -8.81
C ALA A 106 31.49 7.85 -8.19
N LEU A 107 31.32 6.65 -7.62
CA LEU A 107 32.42 5.86 -7.07
C LEU A 107 33.41 5.44 -8.17
N ARG A 108 32.90 4.98 -9.32
CA ARG A 108 33.73 4.61 -10.47
C ARG A 108 34.58 5.78 -10.96
N ASP A 109 33.99 6.97 -11.08
CA ASP A 109 34.72 8.14 -11.55
C ASP A 109 35.72 8.64 -10.50
N ASN A 110 35.39 8.54 -9.21
CA ASN A 110 36.33 8.85 -8.14
C ASN A 110 37.57 7.93 -8.16
N MET A 111 37.38 6.63 -8.41
CA MET A 111 38.47 5.67 -8.58
C MET A 111 39.37 6.05 -9.77
N LYS A 112 38.79 6.34 -10.94
CA LYS A 112 39.56 6.79 -12.11
C LYS A 112 40.36 8.06 -11.83
N LEU A 113 39.74 9.03 -11.18
CA LEU A 113 40.41 10.30 -10.83
C LEU A 113 41.57 10.07 -9.86
N THR A 114 41.39 9.21 -8.87
CA THR A 114 42.45 8.83 -7.92
C THR A 114 43.62 8.16 -8.65
N GLU A 115 43.34 7.21 -9.55
CA GLU A 115 44.40 6.60 -10.37
C GLU A 115 45.14 7.62 -11.25
N MET A 116 44.42 8.59 -11.82
CA MET A 116 45.01 9.65 -12.63
C MET A 116 45.91 10.56 -11.79
N LEU A 117 45.48 10.91 -10.58
CA LEU A 117 46.27 11.70 -9.64
C LEU A 117 47.54 10.97 -9.23
N ASP A 118 47.45 9.67 -8.90
CA ASP A 118 48.61 8.86 -8.55
C ASP A 118 49.62 8.81 -9.70
N ARG A 119 49.17 8.53 -10.94
CA ARG A 119 50.04 8.53 -12.12
C ARG A 119 50.68 9.89 -12.38
N ALA A 120 49.96 10.98 -12.17
CA ALA A 120 50.49 12.33 -12.32
C ALA A 120 51.55 12.63 -11.24
N GLY A 121 51.31 12.21 -10.01
CA GLY A 121 52.26 12.31 -8.89
C GLY A 121 53.57 11.58 -9.19
N THR A 122 53.50 10.33 -9.68
CA THR A 122 54.69 9.56 -10.07
C THR A 122 55.50 10.26 -11.15
N ARG A 123 54.86 10.78 -12.21
CA ARG A 123 55.59 11.49 -13.29
C ARG A 123 56.27 12.76 -12.80
N LEU A 124 55.65 13.50 -11.89
CA LEU A 124 56.26 14.70 -11.32
C LEU A 124 57.49 14.36 -10.50
N GLN A 125 57.47 13.25 -9.76
CA GLN A 125 58.62 12.77 -9.00
C GLN A 125 59.77 12.35 -9.92
N GLU A 126 59.49 11.59 -10.98
CA GLU A 126 60.48 11.20 -12.00
C GLU A 126 61.13 12.44 -12.65
N LEU A 127 60.34 13.46 -13.01
CA LEU A 127 60.87 14.70 -13.59
C LEU A 127 61.73 15.50 -12.60
N GLY A 128 61.35 15.52 -11.32
CA GLY A 128 62.12 16.19 -10.27
C GLY A 128 63.46 15.54 -9.96
N GLU A 129 63.59 14.22 -10.12
CA GLU A 129 64.86 13.49 -9.95
C GLU A 129 65.82 13.66 -11.13
N THR A 130 65.37 14.21 -12.26
CA THR A 130 66.17 14.39 -13.48
C THR A 130 66.80 15.80 -13.61
N LEU A 131 66.48 16.72 -12.70
CA LEU A 131 66.98 18.12 -12.65
C LEU A 131 68.05 18.30 -11.56
#